data_AF-A0A351Y6L3-F1
#
_entry.id   AF-A0A351Y6L3-F1
#
_cell.length_a   1.000
_cell.length_b   1.000
_cell.length_c   1.000
_cell.angle_alpha   90.00
_cell.angle_beta   90.00
_cell.angle_gamma   90.00
#
_symmetry.space_group_name_H-M   'P 1'
#
loop_
_entity.id
_entity.type
_entity.pdbx_description
1 polymer ?
#
loop_
_entity_poly.entity_id
_entity_poly.type
_entity_poly.pdbx_seq_one_letter_code
_entity_poly.pdbx_strand_id
1 'polypeptide(L)' 'MPVLTDISYDTLEVGNGGDAMKLLYEIQQGHLTGAELEQSVINLLTYCEQDTRAMVRIWEVIKEKIA' A
#
# COMPACT_ATOMS: atom_id res chain seq x y z
N MET A 1 -7.02 -8.96 -10.88
CA MET A 1 -6.72 -8.32 -12.18
C MET A 1 -5.65 -9.14 -12.88
N PRO A 2 -5.78 -9.54 -14.16
CA PRO A 2 -4.82 -10.45 -14.82
C PRO A 2 -3.37 -9.92 -14.89
N VAL A 3 -3.20 -8.60 -14.78
CA VAL A 3 -1.89 -7.92 -14.87
C VAL A 3 -1.11 -7.92 -13.55
N LEU A 4 -1.77 -8.16 -12.42
CA LEU A 4 -1.19 -8.05 -11.06
C LEU A 4 -0.97 -9.42 -10.41
N THR A 5 -0.57 -10.43 -11.18
CA THR A 5 -0.48 -11.82 -10.69
C THR A 5 0.67 -12.05 -9.71
N ASP A 6 1.67 -11.18 -9.70
CA ASP A 6 2.83 -11.16 -8.80
C ASP A 6 2.68 -10.16 -7.63
N ILE A 7 1.58 -9.39 -7.61
CA ILE A 7 1.27 -8.42 -6.57
C ILE A 7 0.17 -9.01 -5.67
N SER A 8 0.53 -9.32 -4.42
CA SER A 8 -0.41 -9.69 -3.36
C SER A 8 -0.26 -8.74 -2.16
N TYR A 9 -1.35 -8.61 -1.40
CA TYR A 9 -1.43 -7.84 -0.16
C TYR A 9 -1.71 -8.74 1.05
N ASP A 10 -1.83 -10.07 0.85
CA ASP A 10 -2.33 -11.01 1.87
C ASP A 10 -1.42 -11.13 3.10
N THR A 11 -0.14 -10.79 2.96
CA THR A 11 0.86 -10.85 4.02
C THR A 11 1.15 -9.49 4.65
N LEU A 12 0.48 -8.42 4.20
CA LEU A 12 0.68 -7.09 4.74
C LEU A 12 -0.21 -6.86 5.94
N GLU A 13 0.33 -6.22 6.97
CA GLU A 13 -0.44 -5.78 8.14
C GLU A 13 -1.56 -4.79 7.73
N VAL A 14 -1.28 -3.96 6.72
CA VAL A 14 -2.28 -3.13 6.03
C VAL A 14 -2.50 -3.72 4.65
N GLY A 15 -3.59 -4.46 4.48
CA GLY A 15 -3.87 -5.22 3.25
C GLY A 15 -4.81 -4.54 2.26
N ASN A 16 -5.43 -3.41 2.62
CA ASN A 16 -6.39 -2.71 1.76
C ASN A 16 -6.44 -1.21 2.06
N GLY A 17 -6.99 -0.44 1.11
CA GLY A 17 -7.06 1.01 1.20
C GLY A 17 -7.96 1.55 2.32
N GLY A 18 -8.97 0.79 2.77
CA GLY A 18 -9.82 1.19 3.88
C GLY A 18 -9.05 1.21 5.19
N ASP A 19 -8.31 0.14 5.46
CA ASP A 19 -7.45 0.02 6.65
C ASP A 19 -6.28 1.01 6.59
N ALA A 20 -5.69 1.23 5.41
CA ALA A 20 -4.65 2.23 5.20
C ALA A 20 -5.14 3.64 5.57
N MET A 21 -6.32 4.02 5.09
CA MET A 21 -6.91 5.34 5.39
C MET A 21 -7.28 5.48 6.87
N LYS A 22 -7.79 4.42 7.50
CA LYS A 22 -8.07 4.42 8.93
C LYS A 22 -6.79 4.61 9.74
N LEU A 23 -5.74 3.84 9.44
CA LEU A 23 -4.46 3.93 10.15
C LEU A 23 -3.82 5.33 9.99
N LEU A 24 -3.87 5.88 8.77
CA LEU A 24 -3.42 7.24 8.51
C LEU A 24 -4.19 8.26 9.35
N TYR A 25 -5.51 8.11 9.46
CA TYR A 25 -6.33 8.99 10.28
C TYR A 25 -5.93 8.94 11.77
N GLU A 26 -5.73 7.75 12.34
CA GLU A 26 -5.29 7.58 13.73
C GLU A 26 -3.92 8.25 13.99
N ILE A 27 -2.99 8.13 13.03
CA ILE A 27 -1.69 8.83 13.08
C ILE A 27 -1.91 10.35 13.08
N GLN A 28 -2.74 10.87 12.17
CA GLN A 28 -2.98 12.31 12.02
C GLN A 28 -3.67 12.92 13.24
N GLN A 29 -4.56 12.17 13.91
CA GLN A 29 -5.21 12.63 15.14
C GLN A 29 -4.29 12.52 16.37
N GLY A 30 -3.09 11.94 16.23
CA GLY A 30 -2.17 11.75 17.35
C GLY A 30 -2.65 10.68 18.34
N HIS A 31 -3.49 9.75 17.90
CA HIS A 31 -3.99 8.66 18.74
C HIS A 31 -2.95 7.54 18.95
N LEU A 32 -1.86 7.54 18.17
CA LEU A 32 -0.77 6.57 18.24
C LEU A 32 0.51 7.24 18.75
N THR A 33 1.25 6.54 19.61
CA THR A 33 2.46 7.05 20.27
C THR A 33 3.57 6.02 20.42
N GLY A 34 4.82 6.49 20.47
CA GLY A 34 5.98 5.63 20.68
C GLY A 34 6.10 4.52 19.63
N ALA A 35 6.38 3.29 20.09
CA ALA A 35 6.62 2.14 19.22
C ALA A 35 5.42 1.78 18.32
N GLU A 36 4.19 2.04 18.77
CA GLU A 36 2.99 1.74 17.98
C GLU A 36 2.88 2.65 16.76
N LEU A 37 3.27 3.93 16.91
CA LEU A 37 3.30 4.92 15.84
C LEU A 37 4.38 4.57 14.83
N GLU A 38 5.59 4.24 15.30
CA GLU A 38 6.71 3.84 14.44
C GLU A 38 6.34 2.63 13.58
N GLN A 39 5.76 1.59 14.19
CA GLN A 39 5.35 0.39 13.46
C GLN A 39 4.20 0.69 12.48
N SER A 40 3.24 1.53 12.86
CA SER A 40 2.12 1.93 12.00
C SER A 40 2.58 2.69 10.76
N VAL A 41 3.58 3.57 10.91
CA VAL A 41 4.21 4.26 9.78
C VAL A 41 4.90 3.27 8.84
N ILE A 42 5.66 2.31 9.38
CA ILE A 42 6.31 1.27 8.56
C ILE A 42 5.27 0.48 7.77
N ASN A 43 4.21 0.02 8.43
CA ASN A 43 3.15 -0.76 7.79
C ASN A 43 2.46 0.02 6.67
N LEU A 44 2.19 1.32 6.88
CA LEU A 44 1.57 2.17 5.88
C LEU A 44 2.51 2.41 4.68
N LEU A 45 3.81 2.62 4.94
CA LEU A 45 4.81 2.76 3.87
C LEU A 45 4.96 1.47 3.06
N THR A 46 4.96 0.30 3.68
CA THR A 46 4.99 -0.99 2.97
C THR A 46 3.77 -1.17 2.07
N TYR A 47 2.58 -0.79 2.55
CA TYR A 47 1.38 -0.78 1.70
C TYR A 47 1.50 0.19 0.52
N CYS A 48 1.98 1.42 0.74
CA CYS A 48 2.16 2.42 -0.32
C CYS A 48 3.21 2.01 -1.36
N GLU A 49 4.28 1.31 -0.94
CA GLU A 49 5.25 0.71 -1.86
C GLU A 49 4.57 -0.31 -2.78
N GLN A 50 3.74 -1.19 -2.22
CA GLN A 50 3.03 -2.21 -2.99
C GLN A 50 2.04 -1.59 -3.99
N ASP A 51 1.31 -0.54 -3.61
CA ASP A 51 0.47 0.26 -4.52
C ASP A 51 1.28 0.87 -5.66
N THR A 52 2.48 1.38 -5.36
CA THR A 52 3.38 1.93 -6.37
C THR A 52 3.85 0.85 -7.35
N ARG A 53 4.22 -0.33 -6.85
CA ARG A 53 4.61 -1.48 -7.68
C ARG A 53 3.45 -1.94 -8.58
N ALA A 54 2.23 -1.99 -8.06
CA ALA A 54 1.04 -2.31 -8.84
C ALA A 54 0.85 -1.32 -10.01
N MET A 55 1.02 -0.02 -9.76
CA MET A 55 0.91 1.01 -10.79
C MET A 55 2.00 0.91 -11.86
N VAL A 56 3.25 0.59 -11.49
CA VAL A 56 4.32 0.31 -12.45
C VAL A 56 3.96 -0.88 -13.34
N ARG A 57 3.43 -1.96 -12.77
CA ARG A 57 3.05 -3.15 -13.53
C ARG A 57 1.92 -2.88 -14.52
N ILE A 58 0.93 -2.10 -14.11
CA ILE A 58 -0.14 -1.63 -15.01
C ILE A 58 0.44 -0.81 -16.15
N TRP A 59 1.35 0.11 -15.85
CA TRP A 59 1.99 0.97 -16.83
C TRP A 59 2.80 0.19 -17.88
N GLU A 60 3.54 -0.84 -17.47
CA GLU A 60 4.28 -1.71 -18.40
C GLU A 60 3.35 -2.33 -19.45
N VAL A 61 2.19 -2.84 -19.04
CA VAL A 61 1.20 -3.41 -19.97
C VAL A 61 0.55 -2.35 -20.85
N ILE A 62 0.28 -1.16 -20.33
CA ILE A 62 -0.24 -0.05 -21.13
C ILE A 62 0.78 0.31 -22.22
N LYS A 63 2.06 0.44 -21.87
CA LYS A 63 3.14 0.74 -22.82
C LYS A 63 3.20 -0.25 -23.98
N GLU A 64 3.06 -1.54 -23.71
CA GLU A 64 3.03 -2.58 -24.76
C GLU A 64 1.83 -2.44 -25.71
N LYS A 65 0.72 -1.85 -25.26
CA LYS A 65 -0.50 -1.70 -26.06
C LYS A 65 -0.56 -0.41 -26.88
N ILE A 66 0.23 0.60 -26.50
CA ILE A 66 0.26 1.90 -27.16
C ILE A 66 1.54 2.11 -27.99
N ALA A 67 2.49 1.19 -27.92
CA ALA A 67 3.69 1.15 -28.76
C ALA A 67 3.39 0.47 -30.10
#